data_AF-A0A7V1HDH1-F1
#
_entry.id   AF-A0A7V1HDH1-F1
#
_cell.length_a   1.000
_cell.length_b   1.000
_cell.length_c   1.000
_cell.angle_alpha   90.00
_cell.angle_beta   90.00
_cell.angle_gamma   90.00
#
_symmetry.space_group_name_H-M   'P 1'
#
loop_
_entity.id
_entity.type
_entity.pdbx_description
1 polymer ?
#
loop_
_entity_poly.entity_id
_entity_poly.type
_entity_poly.pdbx_seq_one_letter_code
_entity_poly.pdbx_strand_id
1 'polypeptide(L)'
;MNNCALSLFFLSLQAGVFGDIKGLMLQRHSYSFFYVIMAMILTFLGLAIVGYFFIPPLIRWLKNQHFSHLIAPAAIIIMLLFFGIAELVGGIAGITGAYLAGFFYRMGDTACKAEKVLSPFVNAILLPLFLGSIGLQINVSLLGGHEWGVVVLLLIIAIFSKLIACWLATMLSNISRRKGSHRWSWLETYLFGSAMVTRGEVGLVIATILYGSQLILPQQYIIAVVVIVLSTIAAPIMLAVGFAQLDIVSVEGMDEVFALNIGMFPTIGTTQMFNIIIGRIEESGMFKTSIQFSDGRKIVNIEGQDVKIILCPDEGILFKGDHNKINEILKMVKNAVIFDVERLSVS
;
A
#
# COMPACT_ATOMS: atom_id res chain seq x y z
N MET A 1 -6.03 2.22 12.87
CA MET A 1 -5.94 1.60 14.22
C MET A 1 -5.31 2.49 15.30
N ASN A 2 -4.74 3.68 15.00
CA ASN A 2 -3.95 4.43 16.01
C ASN A 2 -4.67 5.62 16.69
N ASN A 3 -5.92 5.97 16.33
CA ASN A 3 -6.68 7.05 16.99
C ASN A 3 -7.56 6.57 18.15
N CYS A 4 -7.85 5.26 18.21
CA CYS A 4 -8.45 4.67 19.41
C CYS A 4 -7.59 4.95 20.64
N ALA A 5 -6.25 4.91 20.50
CA ALA A 5 -5.32 5.16 21.59
C ALA A 5 -5.37 6.61 22.10
N LEU A 6 -5.58 7.59 21.22
CA LEU A 6 -5.62 9.01 21.57
C LEU A 6 -6.88 9.33 22.39
N SER A 7 -8.04 8.81 21.98
CA SER A 7 -9.26 8.91 22.80
C SER A 7 -9.22 8.08 24.09
N LEU A 8 -8.66 6.86 24.04
CA LEU A 8 -8.40 6.01 25.20
C LEU A 8 -7.53 6.70 26.24
N PHE A 9 -6.50 7.43 25.77
CA PHE A 9 -5.53 8.11 26.61
C PHE A 9 -6.13 9.35 27.28
N PHE A 10 -6.89 10.17 26.55
CA PHE A 10 -7.64 11.29 27.15
C PHE A 10 -8.68 10.80 28.17
N LEU A 11 -9.28 9.63 27.94
CA LEU A 11 -10.25 9.02 28.85
C LEU A 11 -9.61 8.37 30.08
N SER A 12 -8.43 7.75 29.99
CA SER A 12 -7.73 7.21 31.17
C SER A 12 -7.21 8.33 32.08
N LEU A 13 -6.87 9.47 31.49
CA LEU A 13 -6.62 10.75 32.16
C LEU A 13 -7.84 11.28 32.91
N GLN A 14 -8.99 11.34 32.23
CA GLN A 14 -10.24 11.85 32.82
C GLN A 14 -10.85 10.88 33.85
N ALA A 15 -10.59 9.58 33.73
CA ALA A 15 -11.09 8.55 34.62
C ALA A 15 -10.24 8.35 35.90
N GLY A 16 -9.14 9.10 36.07
CA GLY A 16 -8.36 9.12 37.31
C GLY A 16 -7.57 7.83 37.60
N VAL A 17 -7.29 7.00 36.60
CA VAL A 17 -6.62 5.69 36.78
C VAL A 17 -5.14 5.84 37.18
N PHE A 18 -4.52 7.01 36.96
CA PHE A 18 -3.11 7.30 37.32
C PHE A 18 -2.92 8.27 38.50
N GLY A 19 -3.97 8.53 39.28
CA GLY A 19 -3.90 9.35 40.49
C GLY A 19 -4.53 10.73 40.33
N ASP A 20 -4.90 11.29 41.49
CA ASP A 20 -5.72 12.48 41.67
C ASP A 20 -4.96 13.75 41.23
N ILE A 21 -5.01 14.08 39.94
CA ILE A 21 -4.46 15.35 39.42
C ILE A 21 -5.48 16.46 39.69
N LYS A 22 -5.29 17.18 40.80
CA LYS A 22 -6.10 18.33 41.25
C LYS A 22 -6.05 19.59 40.35
N GLY A 23 -5.63 19.47 39.08
CA GLY A 23 -5.29 20.61 38.23
C GLY A 23 -6.28 21.01 37.14
N LEU A 24 -7.22 20.15 36.71
CA LEU A 24 -8.04 20.44 35.53
C LEU A 24 -9.54 20.51 35.83
N MET A 25 -9.92 21.54 36.59
CA MET A 25 -11.31 21.90 36.91
C MET A 25 -11.97 22.77 35.82
N LEU A 26 -11.90 22.39 34.53
CA LEU A 26 -12.82 22.94 33.54
C LEU A 26 -13.28 21.87 32.54
N GLN A 27 -14.60 21.63 32.56
CA GLN A 27 -15.41 20.78 31.69
C GLN A 27 -15.30 19.26 31.90
N ARG A 28 -15.98 18.82 32.96
CA ARG A 28 -16.48 17.46 33.15
C ARG A 28 -17.63 17.19 32.15
N HIS A 29 -17.31 16.92 30.89
CA HIS A 29 -18.19 16.08 30.08
C HIS A 29 -17.68 14.64 30.18
N SER A 30 -18.27 13.88 31.10
CA SER A 30 -18.06 12.44 31.23
C SER A 30 -18.71 11.73 30.04
N TYR A 31 -18.10 11.81 28.86
CA TYR A 31 -18.43 10.90 27.78
C TYR A 31 -17.87 9.53 28.15
N SER A 32 -18.74 8.54 28.37
CA SER A 32 -18.32 7.16 28.60
C SER A 32 -17.42 6.71 27.45
N PHE A 33 -16.33 5.99 27.75
CA PHE A 33 -15.41 5.44 26.75
C PHE A 33 -16.11 4.74 25.59
N PHE A 34 -17.20 4.02 25.91
CA PHE A 34 -18.06 3.38 24.94
C PHE A 34 -18.71 4.35 23.93
N TYR A 35 -19.12 5.54 24.38
CA TYR A 35 -19.71 6.57 23.52
C TYR A 35 -18.71 7.08 22.48
N VAL A 36 -17.44 7.28 22.87
CA VAL A 36 -16.41 7.76 21.95
C VAL A 36 -16.06 6.72 20.89
N ILE A 37 -15.89 5.45 21.29
CA ILE A 37 -15.68 4.36 20.33
C ILE A 37 -16.88 4.25 19.39
N MET A 38 -18.10 4.29 19.93
CA MET A 38 -19.30 4.22 19.12
C MET A 38 -19.36 5.38 18.12
N ALA A 39 -19.07 6.61 18.55
CA ALA A 39 -19.02 7.78 17.69
C ALA A 39 -17.95 7.66 16.59
N MET A 40 -16.76 7.12 16.90
CA MET A 40 -15.72 6.85 15.90
C MET A 40 -16.17 5.83 14.87
N ILE A 41 -16.75 4.70 15.30
CA ILE A 41 -17.24 3.65 14.39
C ILE A 41 -18.35 4.21 13.50
N LEU A 42 -19.30 4.95 14.09
CA LEU A 42 -20.45 5.49 13.38
C LEU A 42 -20.03 6.58 12.39
N THR A 43 -19.04 7.40 12.73
CA THR A 43 -18.49 8.40 11.80
C THR A 43 -17.69 7.75 10.68
N PHE A 44 -16.91 6.69 10.98
CA PHE A 44 -16.21 5.92 9.95
C PHE A 44 -17.18 5.29 8.95
N LEU A 45 -18.24 4.65 9.44
CA LEU A 45 -19.33 4.11 8.62
C LEU A 45 -20.04 5.22 7.83
N GLY A 46 -20.34 6.35 8.47
CA GLY A 46 -20.97 7.50 7.82
C GLY A 46 -20.13 8.03 6.65
N LEU A 47 -18.83 8.25 6.87
CA LEU A 47 -17.89 8.64 5.82
C LEU A 47 -17.82 7.61 4.70
N ALA A 48 -17.80 6.31 5.04
CA ALA A 48 -17.78 5.25 4.04
C ALA A 48 -19.05 5.25 3.17
N ILE A 49 -20.22 5.41 3.79
CA ILE A 49 -21.51 5.46 3.09
C ILE A 49 -21.60 6.71 2.19
N VAL A 50 -21.25 7.89 2.73
CA VAL A 50 -21.25 9.15 1.99
C VAL A 50 -20.25 9.09 0.84
N GLY A 51 -19.04 8.58 1.09
CA GLY A 51 -18.01 8.40 0.06
C GLY A 51 -18.48 7.48 -1.07
N TYR A 52 -19.05 6.33 -0.74
CA TYR A 52 -19.56 5.37 -1.71
C TYR A 52 -20.72 5.93 -2.55
N PHE A 53 -21.65 6.65 -1.93
CA PHE A 53 -22.83 7.15 -2.62
C PHE A 53 -22.57 8.45 -3.40
N PHE A 54 -21.70 9.33 -2.92
CA PHE A 54 -21.53 10.67 -3.48
C PHE A 54 -20.35 10.77 -4.46
N ILE A 55 -19.21 10.14 -4.17
CA ILE A 55 -17.98 10.33 -4.96
C ILE A 55 -18.09 9.70 -6.36
N PRO A 56 -18.43 8.40 -6.53
CA PRO A 56 -18.51 7.78 -7.85
C PRO A 56 -19.48 8.48 -8.84
N PRO A 57 -20.73 8.87 -8.47
CA PRO A 57 -21.62 9.54 -9.42
C PRO A 57 -21.15 10.95 -9.76
N LEU A 58 -20.55 11.68 -8.80
CA LEU A 58 -19.98 13.00 -9.06
C LEU A 58 -18.87 12.92 -10.12
N ILE A 59 -17.96 11.95 -10.02
CA ILE A 59 -16.88 11.78 -10.99
C ILE A 59 -17.40 11.33 -12.36
N ARG A 60 -18.40 10.45 -12.40
CA ARG A 60 -19.06 10.07 -13.67
C ARG A 60 -19.73 11.27 -14.34
N TRP A 61 -20.35 12.15 -13.55
CA TRP A 61 -20.96 13.38 -14.06
C TRP A 61 -19.91 14.35 -14.63
N LEU A 62 -18.80 14.58 -13.92
CA LEU A 62 -17.68 15.41 -14.44
C LEU A 62 -17.11 14.85 -15.76
N LYS A 63 -17.02 13.52 -15.88
CA LYS A 63 -16.52 12.85 -17.08
C LYS A 63 -17.47 13.02 -18.27
N ASN A 64 -18.78 12.89 -18.06
CA ASN A 64 -19.79 13.03 -19.12
C ASN A 64 -19.83 14.46 -19.67
N GLN A 65 -19.57 15.46 -18.83
CA GLN A 65 -19.49 16.87 -19.23
C GLN A 65 -18.14 17.24 -19.89
N HIS A 66 -17.30 16.26 -20.24
CA HIS A 66 -16.00 16.43 -20.91
C HIS A 66 -14.96 17.28 -20.15
N PHE A 67 -15.17 17.58 -18.86
CA PHE A 67 -14.22 18.31 -18.01
C PHE A 67 -13.05 17.43 -17.54
N SER A 68 -12.29 16.86 -18.49
CA SER A 68 -11.17 15.95 -18.18
C SER A 68 -10.06 16.61 -17.34
N HIS A 69 -9.89 17.93 -17.43
CA HIS A 69 -8.88 18.67 -16.67
C HIS A 69 -9.25 18.87 -15.19
N LEU A 70 -10.54 18.83 -14.83
CA LEU A 70 -11.02 19.07 -13.46
C LEU A 70 -10.96 17.81 -12.58
N ILE A 71 -10.69 16.65 -13.17
CA ILE A 71 -10.64 15.35 -12.49
C ILE A 71 -9.59 15.38 -11.37
N ALA A 72 -8.35 15.79 -11.65
CA ALA A 72 -7.28 15.82 -10.65
C ALA A 72 -7.49 16.86 -9.52
N PRO A 73 -7.87 18.12 -9.80
CA PRO A 73 -8.22 19.08 -8.74
C PRO A 73 -9.40 18.62 -7.87
N ALA A 74 -10.42 18.01 -8.48
CA ALA A 74 -11.56 17.47 -7.73
C ALA A 74 -11.12 16.35 -6.77
N ALA A 75 -10.17 15.50 -7.16
CA ALA A 75 -9.61 14.47 -6.27
C ALA A 75 -8.99 15.09 -5.01
N ILE A 76 -8.16 16.13 -5.18
CA ILE A 76 -7.51 16.83 -4.06
C ILE A 76 -8.56 17.45 -3.13
N ILE A 77 -9.55 18.16 -3.68
CA ILE A 77 -10.60 18.82 -2.90
C ILE A 77 -11.40 17.79 -2.09
N ILE A 78 -11.82 16.69 -2.73
CA ILE A 78 -12.59 15.64 -2.06
C ILE A 78 -11.75 14.96 -0.97
N MET A 79 -10.47 14.66 -1.23
CA MET A 79 -9.57 14.09 -0.23
C MET A 79 -9.35 15.02 0.96
N LEU A 80 -9.13 16.32 0.74
CA LEU A 80 -8.97 17.32 1.80
C LEU A 80 -10.25 17.52 2.60
N LEU A 81 -11.41 17.51 1.94
CA LEU A 81 -12.70 17.62 2.60
C LEU A 81 -12.97 16.41 3.50
N PHE A 82 -12.69 15.20 3.02
CA PHE A 82 -12.81 13.98 3.84
C PHE A 82 -11.77 13.91 4.96
N PHE A 83 -10.56 14.42 4.73
CA PHE A 83 -9.54 14.59 5.77
C PHE A 83 -10.07 15.48 6.90
N GLY A 84 -10.57 16.67 6.55
CA GLY A 84 -11.12 17.63 7.50
C GLY A 84 -12.34 17.10 8.26
N ILE A 85 -13.28 16.44 7.58
CA ILE A 85 -14.46 15.86 8.26
C ILE A 85 -14.04 14.73 9.20
N ALA A 86 -13.11 13.86 8.80
CA ALA A 86 -12.63 12.77 9.65
C ALA A 86 -11.99 13.29 10.94
N GLU A 87 -11.21 14.36 10.84
CA GLU A 87 -10.50 14.96 11.97
C GLU A 87 -11.43 15.80 12.87
N LEU A 88 -12.22 16.71 12.28
CA LEU A 88 -13.05 17.66 13.02
C LEU A 88 -14.32 17.02 13.61
N VAL A 89 -14.92 16.05 12.92
CA VAL A 89 -16.21 15.47 13.29
C VAL A 89 -16.05 14.07 13.87
N GLY A 90 -15.15 13.25 13.31
CA GLY A 90 -15.07 11.83 13.65
C GLY A 90 -14.12 11.45 14.77
N GLY A 91 -13.16 12.32 15.13
CA GLY A 91 -12.07 11.96 16.03
C GLY A 91 -11.17 10.84 15.48
N ILE A 92 -11.22 10.59 14.17
CA ILE A 92 -10.37 9.63 13.47
C ILE A 92 -9.30 10.43 12.72
N ALA A 93 -8.10 9.89 12.57
CA ALA A 93 -7.01 10.52 11.82
C ALA A 93 -7.49 10.89 10.43
N GLY A 94 -7.28 12.15 10.05
CA GLY A 94 -7.63 12.68 8.75
C GLY A 94 -7.12 11.81 7.59
N ILE A 95 -5.93 11.20 7.73
CA ILE A 95 -5.37 10.28 6.71
C ILE A 95 -6.37 9.18 6.34
N THR A 96 -7.09 8.64 7.32
CA THR A 96 -8.07 7.57 7.05
C THR A 96 -9.27 8.06 6.23
N GLY A 97 -9.71 9.30 6.45
CA GLY A 97 -10.73 9.96 5.65
C GLY A 97 -10.25 10.18 4.21
N ALA A 98 -9.05 10.75 4.05
CA ALA A 98 -8.44 10.95 2.74
C ALA A 98 -8.23 9.63 1.98
N TYR A 99 -7.84 8.56 2.69
CA TYR A 99 -7.72 7.21 2.13
C TYR A 99 -9.06 6.67 1.61
N LEU A 100 -10.12 6.76 2.41
CA LEU A 100 -11.47 6.37 1.99
C LEU A 100 -11.92 7.16 0.76
N ALA A 101 -11.71 8.48 0.77
CA ALA A 101 -12.03 9.34 -0.35
C ALA A 101 -11.33 8.89 -1.64
N GLY A 102 -10.02 8.63 -1.58
CA GLY A 102 -9.25 8.10 -2.71
C GLY A 102 -9.72 6.73 -3.19
N PHE A 103 -10.06 5.84 -2.26
CA PHE A 103 -10.59 4.51 -2.57
C PHE A 103 -11.89 4.59 -3.36
N PHE A 104 -12.87 5.39 -2.92
CA PHE A 104 -14.13 5.57 -3.65
C PHE A 104 -13.95 6.38 -4.94
N TYR A 105 -13.01 7.34 -4.95
CA TYR A 105 -12.66 8.08 -6.15
C TYR A 105 -12.21 7.17 -7.29
N ARG A 106 -11.39 6.15 -6.97
CA ARG A 106 -10.93 5.14 -7.94
C ARG A 106 -12.08 4.33 -8.56
N MET A 107 -13.20 4.16 -7.85
CA MET A 107 -14.40 3.52 -8.42
C MET A 107 -15.08 4.37 -9.51
N GLY A 108 -14.90 5.70 -9.47
CA GLY A 108 -15.40 6.64 -10.46
C GLY A 108 -14.43 6.89 -11.62
N ASP A 109 -13.13 7.09 -11.33
CA ASP A 109 -12.07 7.32 -12.32
C ASP A 109 -11.36 6.02 -12.71
N THR A 110 -12.02 5.22 -13.55
CA THR A 110 -11.48 3.93 -14.02
C THR A 110 -10.19 4.07 -14.85
N ALA A 111 -9.90 5.25 -15.38
CA ALA A 111 -8.71 5.51 -16.20
C ALA A 111 -7.49 5.94 -15.37
N CYS A 112 -7.63 6.06 -14.03
CA CYS A 112 -6.59 6.52 -13.11
C CYS A 112 -5.94 7.84 -13.56
N LYS A 113 -6.74 8.76 -14.11
CA LYS A 113 -6.26 10.06 -14.61
C LYS A 113 -5.77 10.93 -13.47
N ALA A 114 -6.51 10.99 -12.36
CA ALA A 114 -6.10 11.77 -11.19
C ALA A 114 -4.76 11.29 -10.63
N GLU A 115 -4.60 9.97 -10.49
CA GLU A 115 -3.36 9.34 -10.01
C GLU A 115 -2.17 9.70 -10.91
N LYS A 116 -2.30 9.59 -12.24
CA LYS A 116 -1.19 9.94 -13.16
C LYS A 116 -0.73 11.39 -13.06
N VAL A 117 -1.65 12.31 -12.77
CA VAL A 117 -1.32 13.74 -12.61
C VAL A 117 -0.72 14.02 -11.23
N LEU A 118 -1.24 13.35 -10.19
CA LEU A 118 -0.86 13.57 -8.80
C LEU A 118 0.43 12.86 -8.39
N SER A 119 0.64 11.62 -8.84
CA SER A 119 1.76 10.77 -8.40
C SER A 119 3.14 11.41 -8.57
N PRO A 120 3.47 12.08 -9.70
CA PRO A 120 4.76 12.77 -9.82
C PRO A 120 4.94 13.88 -8.77
N PHE A 121 3.89 14.67 -8.52
CA PHE A 121 3.93 15.76 -7.54
C PHE A 121 4.05 15.23 -6.11
N VAL A 122 3.26 14.21 -5.77
CA VAL A 122 3.30 13.57 -4.45
C VAL A 122 4.67 12.96 -4.19
N ASN A 123 5.20 12.20 -5.14
CA ASN A 123 6.46 11.48 -4.97
C ASN A 123 7.69 12.40 -4.99
N ALA A 124 7.68 13.46 -5.81
CA ALA A 124 8.82 14.36 -5.93
C ALA A 124 8.90 15.40 -4.82
N ILE A 125 7.77 15.88 -4.30
CA ILE A 125 7.73 17.02 -3.38
C ILE A 125 7.13 16.64 -2.03
N LEU A 126 5.88 16.14 -2.02
CA LEU A 126 5.16 15.94 -0.76
C LEU A 126 5.78 14.84 0.11
N LEU A 127 6.18 13.72 -0.48
CA LEU A 127 6.76 12.61 0.26
C LEU A 127 8.13 12.96 0.88
N PRO A 128 9.11 13.53 0.14
CA PRO A 128 10.35 14.00 0.74
C PRO A 128 10.16 15.09 1.80
N LEU A 129 9.22 16.03 1.58
CA LEU A 129 8.92 17.09 2.56
C LEU A 129 8.34 16.51 3.84
N PHE A 130 7.42 15.55 3.74
CA PHE A 130 6.84 14.86 4.89
C PHE A 130 7.92 14.11 5.70
N LEU A 131 8.76 13.33 5.02
CA LEU A 131 9.85 12.59 5.66
C LEU A 131 10.89 13.54 6.29
N GLY A 132 11.24 14.63 5.60
CA GLY A 132 12.16 15.65 6.10
C GLY A 132 11.61 16.40 7.32
N SER A 133 10.31 16.73 7.32
CA SER A 133 9.65 17.39 8.46
C SER A 133 9.68 16.52 9.72
N ILE A 134 9.45 15.21 9.57
CA ILE A 134 9.56 14.27 10.70
C ILE A 134 11.01 14.20 11.21
N GLY A 135 11.98 14.20 10.31
CA GLY A 135 13.41 14.19 10.65
C GLY A 135 13.88 15.45 11.38
N LEU A 136 13.40 16.63 10.98
CA LEU A 136 13.80 17.92 11.56
C LEU A 136 13.33 18.10 13.01
N GLN A 137 12.23 17.45 13.39
CA GLN A 137 11.69 17.53 14.75
C GLN A 137 12.53 16.76 15.79
N ILE A 138 13.54 16.01 15.35
CA ILE A 138 14.40 15.22 16.21
C ILE A 138 15.53 16.10 16.76
N ASN A 139 15.58 16.25 18.08
CA ASN A 139 16.73 16.84 18.76
C ASN A 139 17.48 15.75 19.54
N VAL A 140 18.43 15.09 18.86
CA VAL A 140 19.23 14.01 19.46
C VAL A 140 20.26 14.50 20.49
N SER A 141 20.58 15.80 20.48
CA SER A 141 21.60 16.41 21.35
C SER A 141 21.19 16.42 22.83
N LEU A 142 19.91 16.18 23.12
CA LEU A 142 19.35 16.14 24.46
C LEU A 142 19.39 14.73 25.09
N LEU A 143 19.81 13.69 24.35
CA LEU A 143 19.90 12.32 24.87
C LEU A 143 21.30 12.03 25.42
N GLY A 144 21.36 11.66 26.70
CA GLY A 144 22.56 11.08 27.32
C GLY A 144 22.75 9.59 26.99
N GLY A 145 23.89 9.01 27.37
CA GLY A 145 24.21 7.60 27.08
C GLY A 145 23.24 6.58 27.69
N HIS A 146 22.66 6.87 28.86
CA HIS A 146 21.66 5.99 29.49
C HIS A 146 20.32 5.97 28.71
N GLU A 147 19.92 7.12 28.17
CA GLU A 147 18.68 7.30 27.40
C GLU A 147 18.69 6.48 26.11
N TRP A 148 19.86 6.37 25.46
CA TRP A 148 20.03 5.54 24.28
C TRP A 148 19.74 4.06 24.55
N GLY A 149 20.07 3.55 25.74
CA GLY A 149 19.73 2.20 26.15
C GLY A 149 18.21 1.98 26.21
N VAL A 150 17.48 2.95 26.77
CA VAL A 150 16.01 2.92 26.84
C VAL A 150 15.39 3.02 25.45
N VAL A 151 15.91 3.89 24.58
CA VAL A 151 15.47 4.03 23.18
C VAL A 151 15.60 2.71 22.43
N VAL A 152 16.76 2.05 22.49
CA VAL A 152 16.99 0.78 21.79
C VAL A 152 16.06 -0.31 22.32
N LEU A 153 15.90 -0.41 23.64
CA LEU A 153 14.97 -1.37 24.24
C LEU A 153 13.54 -1.15 23.77
N LEU A 154 13.05 0.11 23.81
CA LEU A 154 11.71 0.46 23.36
C LEU A 154 11.51 0.25 21.86
N LEU A 155 12.54 0.48 21.05
CA LEU A 155 12.52 0.20 19.62
C LEU A 155 12.33 -1.29 19.35
N ILE A 156 13.12 -2.15 20.01
CA ILE A 156 13.01 -3.61 19.87
C ILE A 156 11.60 -4.05 20.27
N ILE A 157 11.12 -3.62 21.42
CA ILE A 157 9.76 -3.93 21.88
C ILE A 157 8.71 -3.44 20.87
N ALA A 158 8.87 -2.23 20.32
CA ALA A 158 7.95 -1.68 19.33
C ALA A 158 7.88 -2.53 18.05
N ILE A 159 9.01 -3.00 17.55
CA ILE A 159 9.08 -3.83 16.35
C ILE A 159 8.50 -5.23 16.63
N PHE A 160 8.99 -5.90 17.67
CA PHE A 160 8.57 -7.27 17.99
C PHE A 160 7.10 -7.36 18.37
N SER A 161 6.58 -6.43 19.18
CA SER A 161 5.15 -6.43 19.52
C SER A 161 4.25 -6.35 18.30
N LYS A 162 4.63 -5.57 17.28
CA LYS A 162 3.88 -5.46 16.01
C LYS A 162 3.99 -6.72 15.16
N LEU A 163 5.20 -7.25 14.99
CA LEU A 163 5.41 -8.49 14.22
C LEU A 163 4.68 -9.68 14.84
N ILE A 164 4.76 -9.85 16.17
CA ILE A 164 4.08 -10.93 16.89
C ILE A 164 2.55 -10.76 16.82
N ALA A 165 2.03 -9.53 16.97
CA ALA A 165 0.60 -9.28 16.84
C ALA A 165 0.08 -9.61 15.44
N CYS A 166 0.82 -9.24 14.39
CA CYS A 166 0.48 -9.58 13.01
C CYS A 166 0.56 -11.09 12.77
N TRP A 167 1.57 -11.77 13.32
CA TRP A 167 1.70 -13.22 13.23
C TRP A 167 0.54 -13.96 13.90
N LEU A 168 0.13 -13.53 15.10
CA LEU A 168 -1.04 -14.08 15.77
C LEU A 168 -2.33 -13.83 14.98
N ALA A 169 -2.48 -12.63 14.41
CA ALA A 169 -3.65 -12.28 13.60
C ALA A 169 -3.74 -13.13 12.32
N THR A 170 -2.64 -13.35 11.60
CA THR A 170 -2.64 -14.21 10.41
C THR A 170 -2.78 -15.68 10.78
N MET A 171 -2.25 -16.13 11.91
CA MET A 171 -2.45 -17.48 12.44
C MET A 171 -3.93 -17.74 12.75
N LEU A 172 -4.60 -16.83 13.47
CA LEU A 172 -6.03 -16.93 13.76
C LEU A 172 -6.87 -16.88 12.48
N SER A 173 -6.51 -15.99 11.54
CA SER A 173 -7.14 -15.95 10.22
C SER A 173 -6.99 -17.29 9.51
N ASN A 174 -5.82 -17.92 9.60
CA ASN A 174 -5.55 -19.21 8.96
C ASN A 174 -6.31 -20.38 9.60
N ILE A 175 -6.57 -20.33 10.90
CA ILE A 175 -7.36 -21.33 11.62
C ILE A 175 -8.86 -21.17 11.33
N SER A 176 -9.34 -19.93 11.26
CA SER A 176 -10.77 -19.61 11.02
C SER A 176 -11.16 -19.74 9.53
N ARG A 177 -10.22 -20.12 8.66
CA ARG A 177 -10.44 -20.21 7.22
C ARG A 177 -11.44 -21.29 6.84
N ARG A 178 -12.36 -20.91 5.96
CA ARG A 178 -13.20 -21.85 5.21
C ARG A 178 -12.36 -22.53 4.13
N LYS A 179 -12.51 -23.85 3.97
CA LYS A 179 -11.83 -24.66 2.93
C LYS A 179 -11.95 -23.95 1.56
N GLY A 180 -10.82 -23.53 0.98
CA GLY A 180 -10.76 -22.87 -0.34
C GLY A 180 -10.29 -21.40 -0.37
N SER A 181 -10.07 -20.75 0.78
CA SER A 181 -9.44 -19.41 0.81
C SER A 181 -7.91 -19.50 0.69
N HIS A 182 -7.27 -18.49 0.05
CA HIS A 182 -5.80 -18.30 -0.05
C HIS A 182 -5.12 -18.63 1.28
N ARG A 183 -3.88 -19.12 1.38
CA ARG A 183 -3.21 -19.33 2.69
C ARG A 183 -2.19 -18.22 2.92
N TRP A 184 -2.16 -17.60 4.09
CA TRP A 184 -1.20 -16.53 4.39
C TRP A 184 0.16 -17.20 4.56
N SER A 185 1.13 -16.81 3.72
CA SER A 185 2.50 -17.28 3.86
C SER A 185 3.21 -16.55 5.01
N TRP A 186 4.31 -17.14 5.50
CA TRP A 186 5.18 -16.51 6.49
C TRP A 186 5.80 -15.21 5.96
N LEU A 187 6.17 -15.18 4.68
CA LEU A 187 6.70 -13.98 4.02
C LEU A 187 5.64 -12.89 3.89
N GLU A 188 4.43 -13.22 3.47
CA GLU A 188 3.30 -12.27 3.40
C GLU A 188 2.97 -11.71 4.79
N THR A 189 3.02 -12.55 5.83
CA THR A 189 2.81 -12.14 7.23
C THR A 189 3.92 -11.19 7.69
N TYR A 190 5.18 -11.48 7.37
CA TYR A 190 6.31 -10.60 7.68
C TYR A 190 6.20 -9.25 6.95
N LEU A 191 5.83 -9.26 5.67
CA LEU A 191 5.69 -8.06 4.86
C LEU A 191 4.56 -7.16 5.41
N PHE A 192 3.42 -7.78 5.74
CA PHE A 192 2.30 -7.09 6.38
C PHE A 192 2.67 -6.55 7.77
N GLY A 193 3.38 -7.34 8.57
CA GLY A 193 3.88 -6.93 9.88
C GLY A 193 4.85 -5.76 9.79
N SER A 194 5.79 -5.81 8.85
CA SER A 194 6.80 -4.77 8.60
C SER A 194 6.16 -3.45 8.19
N ALA A 195 5.12 -3.49 7.34
CA ALA A 195 4.33 -2.30 7.01
C ALA A 195 3.67 -1.65 8.24
N MET A 196 3.26 -2.47 9.23
CA MET A 196 2.58 -2.03 10.45
C MET A 196 3.52 -1.56 11.58
N VAL A 197 4.84 -1.70 11.40
CA VAL A 197 5.85 -1.18 12.35
C VAL A 197 5.88 0.35 12.35
N THR A 198 5.53 0.98 11.22
CA THR A 198 5.55 2.45 11.07
C THR A 198 4.69 3.14 12.15
N ARG A 199 5.35 3.93 13.00
CA ARG A 199 4.67 4.88 13.88
C ARG A 199 4.56 6.19 13.11
N GLY A 200 3.43 6.39 12.45
CA GLY A 200 3.18 7.62 11.70
C GLY A 200 3.07 8.86 12.59
N GLU A 201 2.72 9.98 11.95
CA GLU A 201 2.41 11.28 12.55
C GLU A 201 1.57 11.21 13.84
N VAL A 202 0.65 10.24 13.93
CA VAL A 202 -0.25 10.08 15.09
C VAL A 202 0.53 9.83 16.37
N GLY A 203 1.63 9.05 16.32
CA GLY A 203 2.46 8.84 17.50
C GLY A 203 3.12 10.13 17.99
N LEU A 204 3.50 10.99 17.04
CA LEU A 204 4.13 12.27 17.33
C LEU A 204 3.12 13.28 17.88
N VAL A 205 1.91 13.34 17.30
CA VAL A 205 0.79 14.14 17.82
C VAL A 205 0.46 13.76 19.26
N ILE A 206 0.38 12.45 19.56
CA ILE A 206 0.15 11.97 20.92
C ILE A 206 1.27 12.42 21.86
N ALA A 207 2.53 12.29 21.45
CA ALA A 207 3.66 12.75 22.24
C ALA A 207 3.60 14.27 22.51
N THR A 208 3.24 15.08 21.51
CA THR A 208 3.12 16.54 21.67
C THR A 208 1.98 16.92 22.61
N ILE A 209 0.83 16.25 22.51
CA ILE A 209 -0.31 16.46 23.41
C ILE A 209 0.05 16.07 24.84
N LEU A 210 0.67 14.90 25.02
CA LEU A 210 1.16 14.42 26.31
C LEU A 210 2.10 15.43 26.98
N TYR A 211 3.04 15.96 26.20
CA TYR A 211 3.98 16.96 26.66
C TYR A 211 3.28 18.29 27.01
N GLY A 212 2.35 18.75 26.17
CA GLY A 212 1.55 19.95 26.41
C GLY A 212 0.62 19.84 27.63
N SER A 213 0.11 18.65 27.91
CA SER A 213 -0.66 18.35 29.13
C SER A 213 0.18 18.15 30.39
N GLN A 214 1.51 18.31 30.28
CA GLN A 214 2.48 18.14 31.37
C GLN A 214 2.50 16.74 32.01
N LEU A 215 2.06 15.71 31.27
CA LEU A 215 2.02 14.33 31.76
C LEU A 215 3.29 13.55 31.54
N ILE A 216 4.11 13.99 30.58
CA ILE A 216 5.41 13.39 30.31
C ILE A 216 6.49 14.45 30.49
N LEU A 217 7.63 14.01 31.01
CA LEU A 217 8.79 14.87 31.15
C LEU A 217 9.41 15.17 29.76
N PRO A 218 10.13 16.29 29.59
CA PRO A 218 10.80 16.63 28.32
C PRO A 218 11.68 15.50 27.77
N GLN A 219 12.37 14.78 28.66
CA GLN A 219 13.23 13.64 28.33
C GLN A 219 12.43 12.46 27.75
N GLN A 220 11.26 12.15 28.32
CA GLN A 220 10.38 11.09 27.83
C GLN A 220 9.74 11.45 26.48
N TYR A 221 9.42 12.72 26.27
CA TYR A 221 8.95 13.22 24.97
C TYR A 221 10.01 12.99 23.89
N ILE A 222 11.27 13.34 24.16
CA ILE A 222 12.38 13.17 23.23
C ILE A 222 12.62 11.69 22.93
N ILE A 223 12.65 10.81 23.95
CA ILE A 223 12.74 9.35 23.76
C ILE A 223 11.63 8.84 22.85
N ALA A 224 10.37 9.25 23.10
CA ALA A 224 9.23 8.81 22.32
C ALA A 224 9.35 9.23 20.85
N VAL A 225 9.71 10.49 20.60
CA VAL A 225 9.94 11.02 19.24
C VAL A 225 11.05 10.26 18.54
N VAL A 226 12.20 10.04 19.19
CA VAL A 226 13.32 9.28 18.60
C VAL A 226 12.90 7.85 18.24
N VAL A 227 12.20 7.14 19.14
CA VAL A 227 11.71 5.78 18.85
C VAL A 227 10.72 5.77 17.68
N ILE A 228 9.82 6.76 17.59
CA ILE A 228 8.86 6.90 16.48
C ILE A 228 9.61 7.07 15.16
N VAL A 229 10.58 7.96 15.08
CA VAL A 229 11.32 8.19 13.84
C VAL A 229 12.17 6.97 13.47
N LEU A 230 12.92 6.41 14.41
CA LEU A 230 13.73 5.21 14.14
C LEU A 230 12.86 4.04 13.66
N SER A 231 11.67 3.83 14.23
CA SER A 231 10.73 2.81 13.75
C SER A 231 10.19 3.10 12.34
N THR A 232 10.03 4.38 11.98
CA THR A 232 9.58 4.82 10.65
C THR A 232 10.66 4.61 9.59
N ILE A 233 11.94 4.79 9.94
CA ILE A 233 13.08 4.49 9.07
C ILE A 233 13.29 2.97 8.96
N ALA A 234 13.09 2.22 10.05
CA ALA A 234 13.26 0.77 10.05
C ALA A 234 12.26 0.06 9.11
N ALA A 235 11.01 0.54 9.03
CA ALA A 235 9.97 -0.10 8.24
C ALA A 235 10.24 -0.22 6.73
N PRO A 236 10.64 0.83 5.98
CA PRO A 236 10.97 0.71 4.56
C PRO A 236 12.17 -0.21 4.34
N ILE A 237 13.15 -0.25 5.26
CA ILE A 237 14.29 -1.19 5.19
C ILE A 237 13.79 -2.64 5.33
N MET A 238 12.95 -2.91 6.33
CA MET A 238 12.36 -4.23 6.54
C MET A 238 11.48 -4.66 5.36
N LEU A 239 10.69 -3.74 4.79
CA LEU A 239 9.89 -3.98 3.60
C LEU A 239 10.76 -4.29 2.39
N ALA A 240 11.84 -3.53 2.16
CA ALA A 240 12.76 -3.78 1.05
C ALA A 240 13.39 -5.18 1.14
N VAL A 241 13.82 -5.60 2.34
CA VAL A 241 14.33 -6.96 2.57
C VAL A 241 13.24 -8.01 2.33
N GLY A 242 12.01 -7.76 2.81
CA GLY A 242 10.88 -8.67 2.62
C GLY A 242 10.51 -8.85 1.14
N PHE A 243 10.51 -7.77 0.35
CA PHE A 243 10.27 -7.84 -1.10
C PHE A 243 11.40 -8.55 -1.84
N ALA A 244 12.67 -8.27 -1.50
CA ALA A 244 13.79 -8.97 -2.10
C ALA A 244 13.71 -10.50 -1.89
N GLN A 245 13.29 -10.94 -0.70
CA GLN A 245 13.06 -12.36 -0.42
C GLN A 245 11.85 -12.92 -1.16
N LEU A 246 10.77 -12.15 -1.29
CA LEU A 246 9.60 -12.57 -2.05
C LEU A 246 9.95 -12.77 -3.54
N ASP A 247 10.76 -11.87 -4.09
CA ASP A 247 11.25 -11.97 -5.47
C ASP A 247 12.13 -13.22 -5.66
N ILE A 248 13.05 -13.51 -4.73
CA ILE A 248 13.88 -14.73 -4.77
C ILE A 248 13.02 -15.99 -4.71
N VAL A 249 12.05 -16.07 -3.80
CA VAL A 249 11.15 -17.25 -3.69
C VAL A 249 10.26 -17.39 -4.92
N SER A 250 9.85 -16.28 -5.54
CA SER A 250 9.13 -16.30 -6.81
C SER A 250 9.97 -16.81 -7.99
N VAL A 251 11.31 -16.77 -7.85
CA VAL A 251 12.30 -17.23 -8.83
C VAL A 251 12.72 -18.68 -8.55
N GLU A 252 12.97 -19.08 -7.30
CA GLU A 252 13.30 -20.47 -6.91
C GLU A 252 12.13 -21.44 -7.13
N GLY A 253 10.88 -20.96 -7.04
CA GLY A 253 9.70 -21.71 -7.48
C GLY A 253 9.63 -21.94 -9.01
N MET A 254 10.61 -21.41 -9.76
CA MET A 254 10.81 -21.60 -11.20
C MET A 254 12.13 -22.33 -11.52
N ASP A 255 12.68 -23.12 -10.60
CA ASP A 255 13.90 -23.89 -10.85
C ASP A 255 13.59 -25.22 -11.57
N GLU A 256 13.27 -25.09 -12.86
CA GLU A 256 13.75 -25.89 -14.01
C GLU A 256 13.24 -25.26 -15.33
N VAL A 257 13.27 -23.93 -15.41
CA VAL A 257 12.56 -23.18 -16.45
C VAL A 257 13.56 -22.64 -17.47
N PHE A 258 13.64 -23.31 -18.63
CA PHE A 258 14.39 -22.85 -19.80
C PHE A 258 13.95 -21.43 -20.18
N ALA A 259 14.90 -20.50 -20.20
CA ALA A 259 14.67 -19.12 -20.61
C ALA A 259 15.17 -18.92 -22.03
N LEU A 260 14.25 -18.66 -22.97
CA LEU A 260 14.57 -18.33 -24.35
C LEU A 260 14.33 -16.84 -24.59
N ASN A 261 15.40 -16.09 -24.86
CA ASN A 261 15.29 -14.71 -25.32
C ASN A 261 15.21 -14.68 -26.85
N ILE A 262 14.11 -14.16 -27.39
CA ILE A 262 13.94 -14.00 -28.84
C ILE A 262 14.36 -12.61 -29.34
N GLY A 263 14.76 -11.71 -28.43
CA GLY A 263 15.32 -10.41 -28.74
C GLY A 263 14.30 -9.38 -29.24
N MET A 264 14.82 -8.31 -29.84
CA MET A 264 14.03 -7.20 -30.36
C MET A 264 13.63 -7.42 -31.81
N PHE A 265 12.43 -6.94 -32.17
CA PHE A 265 11.91 -6.99 -33.54
C PHE A 265 11.87 -5.57 -34.12
N PRO A 266 12.90 -5.13 -34.88
CA PRO A 266 13.01 -3.74 -35.32
C PRO A 266 12.02 -3.35 -36.42
N THR A 267 11.57 -4.30 -37.24
CA THR A 267 10.69 -4.05 -38.39
C THR A 267 9.21 -4.06 -38.01
N ILE A 268 8.77 -5.08 -37.27
CA ILE A 268 7.38 -5.23 -36.82
C ILE A 268 7.15 -4.44 -35.52
N GLY A 269 8.21 -4.17 -34.75
CA GLY A 269 8.12 -3.59 -33.42
C GLY A 269 7.90 -4.66 -32.35
N THR A 270 8.76 -4.68 -31.33
CA THR A 270 8.75 -5.68 -30.26
C THR A 270 7.39 -5.75 -29.53
N THR A 271 6.73 -4.61 -29.30
CA THR A 271 5.39 -4.59 -28.67
C THR A 271 4.30 -5.14 -29.59
N GLN A 272 4.38 -4.91 -30.89
CA GLN A 272 3.40 -5.45 -31.83
C GLN A 272 3.58 -6.96 -31.99
N MET A 273 4.83 -7.42 -32.11
CA MET A 273 5.15 -8.85 -32.15
C MET A 273 4.69 -9.56 -30.88
N PHE A 274 4.87 -8.93 -29.71
CA PHE A 274 4.33 -9.43 -28.45
C PHE A 274 2.81 -9.58 -28.49
N ASN A 275 2.08 -8.56 -28.94
CA ASN A 275 0.62 -8.63 -29.04
C ASN A 275 0.15 -9.71 -30.05
N ILE A 276 0.87 -9.91 -31.15
CA ILE A 276 0.57 -10.96 -32.14
C ILE A 276 0.74 -12.35 -31.50
N ILE A 277 1.84 -12.56 -30.77
CA ILE A 277 2.10 -13.80 -30.03
C ILE A 277 0.96 -14.08 -29.04
N ILE A 278 0.60 -13.10 -28.21
CA ILE A 278 -0.48 -13.25 -27.23
C ILE A 278 -1.83 -13.51 -27.91
N GLY A 279 -2.17 -12.72 -28.94
CA GLY A 279 -3.43 -12.86 -29.67
C GLY A 279 -3.59 -14.24 -30.30
N ARG A 280 -2.53 -14.82 -30.85
CA ARG A 280 -2.57 -16.20 -31.40
C ARG A 280 -2.70 -17.27 -30.32
N ILE A 281 -2.05 -17.09 -29.18
CA ILE A 281 -2.17 -18.00 -28.04
C ILE A 281 -3.63 -17.99 -27.52
N GLU A 282 -4.25 -16.82 -27.43
CA GLU A 282 -5.66 -16.68 -27.02
C GLU A 282 -6.64 -17.27 -28.04
N GLU A 283 -6.40 -17.05 -29.34
CA GLU A 283 -7.24 -17.59 -30.42
C GLU A 283 -7.19 -19.11 -30.51
N SER A 284 -6.08 -19.74 -30.12
CA SER A 284 -5.95 -21.20 -30.07
C SER A 284 -6.91 -21.86 -29.05
N GLY A 285 -7.52 -21.08 -28.14
CA GLY A 285 -8.48 -21.56 -27.15
C GLY A 285 -7.91 -22.51 -26.09
N MET A 286 -6.63 -22.86 -26.18
CA MET A 286 -5.96 -23.85 -25.35
C MET A 286 -5.44 -23.27 -24.02
N PHE A 287 -5.38 -21.94 -23.89
CA PHE A 287 -4.66 -21.26 -22.82
C PHE A 287 -5.41 -20.02 -22.32
N LYS A 288 -5.53 -19.87 -20.99
CA LYS A 288 -5.97 -18.62 -20.38
C LYS A 288 -4.76 -17.75 -20.04
N THR A 289 -4.78 -16.51 -20.50
CA THR A 289 -3.71 -15.53 -20.27
C THR A 289 -4.13 -14.58 -19.15
N SER A 290 -3.22 -14.33 -18.21
CA SER A 290 -3.35 -13.21 -17.28
C SER A 290 -2.26 -12.18 -17.58
N ILE A 291 -2.68 -10.94 -17.79
CA ILE A 291 -1.77 -9.83 -18.12
C ILE A 291 -1.50 -9.04 -16.84
N GLN A 292 -0.25 -9.04 -16.39
CA GLN A 292 0.20 -8.23 -15.27
C GLN A 292 1.17 -7.16 -15.76
N PHE A 293 0.94 -5.92 -15.33
CA PHE A 293 1.83 -4.79 -15.61
C PHE A 293 2.67 -4.53 -14.36
N SER A 294 4.00 -4.60 -14.48
CA SER A 294 4.93 -4.31 -13.40
C SER A 294 6.17 -3.62 -13.96
N ASP A 295 6.50 -2.41 -13.48
CA ASP A 295 7.69 -1.62 -13.85
C ASP A 295 7.95 -1.52 -15.35
N GLY A 296 6.95 -1.13 -16.14
CA GLY A 296 7.10 -0.97 -17.60
C GLY A 296 7.25 -2.28 -18.38
N ARG A 297 7.31 -3.43 -17.70
CA ARG A 297 7.29 -4.77 -18.30
C ARG A 297 5.86 -5.29 -18.38
N LYS A 298 5.51 -5.92 -19.51
CA LYS A 298 4.26 -6.68 -19.63
C LYS A 298 4.59 -8.14 -19.38
N ILE A 299 4.00 -8.73 -18.34
CA ILE A 299 4.15 -10.15 -18.02
C ILE A 299 2.84 -10.83 -18.34
N VAL A 300 2.87 -11.82 -19.21
CA VAL A 300 1.73 -12.67 -19.52
C VAL A 300 2.02 -14.07 -19.01
N ASN A 301 1.18 -14.53 -18.09
CA ASN A 301 1.26 -15.86 -17.53
C ASN A 301 0.27 -16.76 -18.26
N ILE A 302 0.75 -17.88 -18.79
CA ILE A 302 -0.07 -18.89 -19.47
C ILE A 302 -0.57 -19.89 -18.42
N GLU A 303 -1.85 -19.78 -18.05
CA GLU A 303 -2.47 -20.71 -17.10
C GLU A 303 -2.47 -22.13 -17.66
N GLY A 304 -1.91 -23.08 -16.90
CA GLY A 304 -1.89 -24.51 -17.22
C GLY A 304 -0.58 -25.05 -17.79
N GLN A 305 0.42 -24.21 -18.09
CA GLN A 305 1.70 -24.68 -18.64
C GLN A 305 2.97 -24.16 -17.95
N ASP A 306 2.86 -23.29 -16.95
CA ASP A 306 3.99 -22.66 -16.24
C ASP A 306 4.97 -21.93 -17.19
N VAL A 307 4.44 -21.35 -18.27
CA VAL A 307 5.20 -20.52 -19.21
C VAL A 307 4.83 -19.05 -19.00
N LYS A 308 5.83 -18.21 -18.74
CA LYS A 308 5.74 -16.75 -18.67
C LYS A 308 6.33 -16.13 -19.94
N ILE A 309 5.59 -15.22 -20.54
CA ILE A 309 6.07 -14.36 -21.64
C ILE A 309 6.23 -12.96 -21.09
N ILE A 310 7.45 -12.42 -21.15
CA ILE A 310 7.81 -11.14 -20.57
C ILE A 310 8.25 -10.20 -21.70
N LEU A 311 7.61 -9.04 -21.80
CA LEU A 311 8.08 -7.94 -22.63
C LEU A 311 9.00 -7.05 -21.80
N CYS A 312 10.29 -7.07 -22.11
CA CYS A 312 11.29 -6.17 -21.56
C CYS A 312 11.52 -4.99 -22.54
N PRO A 313 11.46 -3.73 -22.08
CA PRO A 313 11.69 -2.56 -22.95
C PRO A 313 13.05 -2.57 -23.65
N ASP A 314 14.10 -3.03 -22.94
CA ASP A 314 15.49 -2.93 -23.41
C ASP A 314 16.06 -4.25 -23.97
N GLU A 315 15.43 -5.39 -23.65
CA GLU A 315 15.95 -6.73 -23.99
C GLU A 315 15.09 -7.49 -25.02
N GLY A 316 13.86 -7.03 -25.29
CA GLY A 316 12.95 -7.68 -26.23
C GLY A 316 11.90 -8.56 -25.57
N ILE A 317 11.55 -9.68 -26.20
CA ILE A 317 10.57 -10.64 -25.68
C ILE A 317 11.30 -11.85 -25.10
N LEU A 318 10.98 -12.21 -23.87
CA LEU A 318 11.58 -13.29 -23.12
C LEU A 318 10.52 -14.36 -22.79
N PHE A 319 10.78 -15.59 -23.18
CA PHE A 319 10.00 -16.76 -22.79
C PHE A 319 10.71 -17.46 -21.63
N LYS A 320 9.98 -17.75 -20.56
CA LYS A 320 10.46 -18.55 -19.43
C LYS A 320 9.46 -19.67 -19.20
N GLY A 321 9.84 -20.92 -19.45
CA GLY A 321 8.96 -22.09 -19.35
C GLY A 321 9.70 -23.43 -19.47
N ASP A 322 8.95 -24.51 -19.56
CA ASP A 322 9.45 -25.80 -20.05
C ASP A 322 9.91 -25.65 -21.52
N HIS A 323 11.12 -26.13 -21.84
CA HIS A 323 11.73 -26.07 -23.18
C HIS A 323 10.82 -26.66 -24.27
N ASN A 324 10.14 -27.77 -23.98
CA ASN A 324 9.29 -28.44 -24.97
C ASN A 324 8.03 -27.62 -25.28
N LYS A 325 7.43 -27.04 -24.24
CA LYS A 325 6.24 -26.20 -24.35
C LYS A 325 6.55 -24.86 -25.02
N ILE A 326 7.69 -24.25 -24.69
CA ILE A 326 8.17 -23.05 -25.38
C ILE A 326 8.32 -23.32 -26.88
N ASN A 327 8.95 -24.45 -27.26
CA ASN A 327 9.12 -24.79 -28.67
C ASN A 327 7.80 -25.08 -29.38
N GLU A 328 6.81 -25.65 -28.69
CA GLU A 328 5.47 -25.87 -29.25
C GLU A 328 4.76 -24.53 -29.53
N ILE A 329 4.78 -23.61 -28.57
CA ILE A 329 4.24 -22.25 -28.71
C ILE A 329 4.95 -21.51 -29.86
N LEU A 330 6.28 -21.58 -29.93
CA LEU A 330 7.05 -20.92 -30.98
C LEU A 330 6.79 -21.52 -32.36
N LYS A 331 6.63 -22.84 -32.48
CA LYS A 331 6.25 -23.49 -33.75
C LYS A 331 4.86 -23.05 -34.19
N MET A 332 3.91 -22.97 -33.26
CA MET A 332 2.56 -22.50 -33.54
C MET A 332 2.58 -21.06 -34.07
N VAL A 333 3.26 -20.15 -33.37
CA VAL A 333 3.41 -18.75 -33.80
C VAL A 333 4.13 -18.66 -35.14
N LYS A 334 5.23 -19.39 -35.32
CA LYS A 334 6.02 -19.40 -36.56
C LYS A 334 5.15 -19.83 -37.75
N ASN A 335 4.38 -20.90 -37.61
CA ASN A 335 3.51 -21.40 -38.69
C ASN A 335 2.41 -20.39 -39.03
N ALA A 336 1.83 -19.73 -38.02
CA ALA A 336 0.83 -18.69 -38.25
C ALA A 336 1.41 -17.47 -38.99
N VAL A 337 2.60 -17.01 -38.58
CA VAL A 337 3.27 -15.88 -39.24
C VAL A 337 3.68 -16.25 -40.67
N ILE A 338 4.19 -17.45 -40.91
CA ILE A 338 4.52 -17.93 -42.25
C ILE A 338 3.27 -17.98 -43.13
N PHE A 339 2.16 -18.51 -42.63
CA PHE A 339 0.89 -18.54 -43.36
C PHE A 339 0.41 -17.13 -43.76
N ASP A 340 0.50 -16.16 -42.85
CA ASP A 340 0.11 -14.77 -43.13
C ASP A 340 1.08 -14.10 -44.13
N VAL A 341 2.37 -14.43 -44.10
CA VAL A 341 3.38 -13.93 -45.05
C VAL A 341 3.25 -14.58 -46.43
N GLU A 342 2.96 -15.87 -46.52
CA GLU A 342 2.72 -16.56 -47.79
C GLU A 342 1.53 -15.95 -48.51
N ARG A 343 0.48 -15.56 -47.78
CA ARG A 343 -0.68 -14.85 -48.33
C ARG A 343 -0.33 -13.48 -48.94
N LEU A 344 0.74 -12.84 -48.48
CA LEU A 344 1.27 -11.60 -49.04
C LEU A 344 2.16 -11.83 -50.28
N SER A 345 2.69 -13.04 -50.46
CA SER A 345 3.55 -13.40 -51.59
C SER A 345 2.80 -13.91 -52.82
N VAL A 346 1.51 -14.22 -52.67
CA VAL A 346 0.62 -14.57 -53.79
C VAL A 346 -0.07 -13.30 -54.29
N SER A 347 0.68 -12.50 -55.07
CA SER A 347 0.13 -11.47 -55.96
C SER A 347 0.69 -11.64 -57.35
#